data_AF-A0A2T2WH50-F1
#
_entry.id   AF-A0A2T2WH50-F1
#
_cell.length_a   1.000
_cell.length_b   1.000
_cell.length_c   1.000
_cell.angle_alpha   90.00
_cell.angle_beta   90.00
_cell.angle_gamma   90.00
#
_symmetry.space_group_name_H-M   'P 1'
#
loop_
_entity.id
_entity.type
_entity.pdbx_description
1 polymer ?
#
loop_
_entity_poly.entity_id
_entity_poly.type
_entity_poly.pdbx_seq_one_letter_code
_entity_poly.pdbx_strand_id
1 'polypeptide(L)' 'MHIEIRGMERLSFRERQVVALKETGQSSEAIAKKLGLSTATVATLYNRAKNKGYQVVLVIAGDPLGVFGDDGEGDIE' A
#
# COMPACT_ATOMS: atom_id res chain seq x y z
N MET A 1 3.21 -13.49 -4.17
CA MET A 1 2.23 -12.39 -3.98
C MET A 1 2.75 -11.51 -2.87
N HIS A 2 2.89 -10.21 -3.12
CA HIS A 2 3.38 -9.23 -2.14
C HIS A 2 2.62 -7.91 -2.25
N ILE A 3 2.66 -7.11 -1.18
CA ILE A 3 2.06 -5.77 -1.16
C ILE A 3 3.16 -4.73 -1.35
N GLU A 4 2.93 -3.74 -2.20
CA GLU A 4 3.79 -2.56 -2.32
C GLU A 4 3.01 -1.29 -1.99
N ILE A 5 3.71 -0.30 -1.42
CA ILE A 5 3.17 1.06 -1.25
C ILE A 5 3.96 1.98 -2.18
N ARG A 6 3.30 2.49 -3.23
CA ARG A 6 3.89 3.39 -4.24
C ARG A 6 3.59 4.84 -3.93
N GLY A 7 4.40 5.77 -4.45
CA GLY A 7 4.24 7.20 -4.20
C GLY A 7 4.74 7.65 -2.82
N MET A 8 5.54 6.82 -2.15
CA MET A 8 6.08 7.08 -0.81
C MET A 8 7.02 8.29 -0.76
N GLU A 9 7.66 8.64 -1.88
CA GLU A 9 8.53 9.80 -2.04
C GLU A 9 7.80 11.14 -1.87
N ARG A 10 6.49 11.17 -2.11
CA ARG A 10 5.63 12.35 -1.93
C ARG A 10 5.28 12.59 -0.44
N LEU A 11 5.50 11.58 0.40
CA LEU A 11 5.14 11.60 1.81
C LEU A 11 6.27 12.10 2.70
N SER A 12 5.94 12.90 3.71
CA SER A 12 6.86 13.23 4.79
C SER A 12 7.24 11.97 5.58
N PHE A 13 8.35 12.01 6.31
CA PHE A 13 8.80 10.85 7.09
C PHE A 13 7.72 10.35 8.07
N ARG A 14 7.01 11.27 8.75
CA ARG A 14 5.92 10.92 9.67
C ARG A 14 4.71 10.34 8.96
N GLU A 15 4.35 10.87 7.79
CA GLU A 15 3.29 10.29 6.95
C GLU A 15 3.64 8.87 6.51
N ARG A 16 4.88 8.63 6.07
CA ARG A 16 5.36 7.29 5.68
C ARG A 16 5.26 6.29 6.82
N GLN A 17 5.65 6.67 8.03
CA GLN A 17 5.53 5.82 9.21
C GLN A 17 4.07 5.47 9.51
N VAL A 18 3.18 6.46 9.49
CA VAL A 18 1.74 6.25 9.73
C VAL A 18 1.13 5.35 8.65
N VAL A 19 1.39 5.62 7.37
CA VAL A 19 0.87 4.84 6.24
C VAL A 19 1.36 3.39 6.32
N ALA A 20 2.67 3.17 6.48
CA ALA A 20 3.22 1.81 6.57
C ALA A 20 2.57 0.99 7.69
N LEU A 21 2.36 1.57 8.87
CA LEU A 21 1.73 0.87 9.98
C LEU A 21 0.22 0.68 9.77
N LYS A 22 -0.47 1.65 9.16
CA LYS A 22 -1.92 1.58 8.94
C LYS A 22 -2.27 0.53 7.87
N GLU A 23 -1.55 0.53 6.76
CA GLU A 23 -1.78 -0.42 5.65
C GLU A 23 -1.34 -1.85 6.00
N THR A 24 -0.47 -2.02 7.00
CA THR A 24 -0.12 -3.34 7.56
C THR A 24 -1.03 -3.78 8.71
N GLY A 25 -2.12 -3.05 8.96
CA GLY A 25 -3.21 -3.48 9.84
C GLY A 25 -3.16 -2.95 11.29
N GLN A 26 -2.29 -2.01 11.62
CA GLN A 26 -2.26 -1.45 12.99
C GLN A 26 -3.42 -0.47 13.26
N SER A 27 -3.97 -0.53 14.48
CA SER A 27 -4.97 0.43 14.93
C SER A 27 -4.35 1.83 15.12
N SER A 28 -5.19 2.87 15.07
CA SER A 28 -4.70 4.25 15.22
C SER A 28 -4.14 4.52 16.61
N GLU A 29 -4.69 3.85 17.64
CA GLU A 29 -4.24 3.89 19.04
C GLU A 29 -2.87 3.23 19.19
N ALA A 30 -2.66 2.08 18.56
CA ALA A 30 -1.37 1.38 18.58
C ALA A 30 -0.28 2.22 17.90
N ILE A 31 -0.59 2.81 16.75
CA ILE A 31 0.31 3.72 16.02
C ILE A 31 0.63 4.96 16.85
N ALA A 32 -0.39 5.58 17.45
CA ALA A 32 -0.25 6.75 18.31
C ALA A 32 0.71 6.47 19.47
N LYS A 33 0.50 5.37 20.20
CA LYS A 33 1.38 4.92 21.28
C LYS A 33 2.80 4.63 20.78
N LYS A 34 2.95 3.96 19.64
CA LYS A 34 4.25 3.57 19.07
C LYS A 34 5.08 4.78 18.59
N LEU A 35 4.43 5.80 18.04
CA LEU A 35 5.10 6.96 17.44
C LEU A 35 5.16 8.19 18.38
N GLY A 36 4.60 8.10 19.58
CA GLY A 36 4.50 9.21 20.54
C GLY A 36 3.60 10.34 20.05
N LEU A 37 2.47 9.99 19.41
CA LEU A 37 1.51 10.91 18.82
C LEU A 37 0.14 10.78 19.48
N SER A 38 -0.75 11.74 19.25
CA SER A 38 -2.18 11.55 19.53
C SER A 38 -2.84 10.77 18.39
N THR A 39 -3.97 10.10 18.68
CA THR A 39 -4.80 9.44 17.65
C THR A 39 -5.30 10.43 16.60
N ALA A 40 -5.63 11.67 17.00
CA ALA A 40 -6.02 12.75 16.09
C ALA A 40 -4.88 13.16 15.14
N THR A 41 -3.64 13.19 15.63
CA THR A 41 -2.46 13.45 14.80
C THR A 41 -2.24 12.33 13.79
N VAL A 42 -2.41 11.07 14.20
CA VAL A 42 -2.35 9.91 13.29
C VAL A 42 -3.39 10.05 12.19
N ALA A 43 -4.64 10.37 12.53
CA ALA A 43 -5.71 10.57 11.55
C ALA A 43 -5.40 11.72 10.58
N THR A 44 -4.88 12.84 11.08
CA THR A 44 -4.48 13.99 10.26
C THR A 44 -3.36 13.64 9.28
N LEU A 45 -2.31 12.97 9.75
CA LEU A 45 -1.19 12.54 8.91
C LEU A 45 -1.64 11.54 7.85
N TYR A 46 -2.48 10.58 8.23
CA TYR A 46 -3.00 9.57 7.30
C TYR A 46 -3.88 10.19 6.20
N ASN A 47 -4.79 11.09 6.56
CA ASN A 47 -5.62 11.81 5.58
C ASN A 47 -4.78 12.69 4.65
N ARG A 48 -3.79 13.40 5.19
CA ARG A 48 -2.85 14.19 4.39
C ARG A 48 -2.08 13.32 3.41
N ALA A 49 -1.62 12.15 3.83
CA ALA A 49 -0.95 11.20 2.95
C ALA A 49 -1.87 10.72 1.83
N LYS A 50 -3.13 10.37 2.13
CA LYS A 50 -4.11 9.97 1.10
C LYS A 50 -4.30 11.05 0.04
N ASN A 51 -4.40 12.32 0.45
CA ASN A 51 -4.54 13.45 -0.47
C ASN A 51 -3.33 13.66 -1.39
N LYS A 52 -2.14 13.13 -1.02
CA LYS A 52 -0.94 13.15 -1.87
C LYS A 52 -0.91 12.02 -2.91
N GLY A 53 -1.85 11.07 -2.83
CA GLY A 53 -2.06 10.04 -3.82
C GLY A 53 -1.04 8.89 -3.80
N TYR A 54 -0.63 8.42 -2.63
CA TYR A 54 0.07 7.13 -2.54
C TYR A 54 -0.89 5.99 -2.93
N GLN A 55 -0.34 4.86 -3.35
CA GLN A 55 -1.13 3.70 -3.77
C GLN A 55 -0.68 2.46 -3.02
N VAL A 56 -1.63 1.62 -2.62
CA VAL A 56 -1.37 0.27 -2.11
C VAL A 56 -1.71 -0.70 -3.22
N VAL A 57 -0.74 -1.49 -3.66
CA VAL A 57 -0.90 -2.44 -4.77
C VAL A 57 -0.60 -3.85 -4.30
N LEU A 58 -1.41 -4.80 -4.75
CA LEU A 58 -1.15 -6.22 -4.62
C LEU A 58 -0.47 -6.69 -5.90
N VAL A 59 0.78 -7.16 -5.77
CA VAL A 59 1.54 -7.72 -6.89
C VAL A 59 1.43 -9.23 -6.84
N ILE A 60 0.97 -9.81 -7.95
CA ILE A 60 0.89 -11.25 -8.13
C ILE A 60 1.78 -11.62 -9.32
N ALA A 61 2.65 -12.62 -9.14
CA ALA A 61 3.56 -13.07 -10.18
C ALA A 61 2.87 -14.13 -11.07
N GLY A 62 3.12 -14.09 -12.38
CA GLY A 62 2.54 -15.01 -13.36
C GLY A 62 1.07 -14.73 -13.68
N ASP A 63 0.36 -15.75 -14.15
CA ASP A 63 -1.11 -15.75 -14.25
C ASP A 63 -1.73 -16.61 -13.13
N PRO A 64 -1.79 -16.10 -11.90
CA PRO A 64 -2.35 -16.82 -10.74
C PRO A 64 -3.85 -17.12 -10.88
N LEU A 65 -4.54 -16.42 -11.78
CA LEU A 65 -5.98 -16.50 -11.94
C LEU A 65 -6.37 -17.32 -13.19
N GLY A 66 -5.40 -17.73 -14.02
CA GLY A 66 -5.64 -18.52 -15.23
C GLY A 66 -6.57 -17.84 -16.24
N VAL A 67 -6.69 -16.52 -16.17
CA VAL A 67 -7.64 -15.71 -16.96
C VAL A 67 -6.99 -15.11 -18.20
N PHE A 68 -5.67 -15.09 -18.27
CA PHE A 68 -4.93 -14.77 -19.48
C PHE A 68 -4.60 -16.11 -20.13
N GLY A 69 -5.56 -16.63 -20.90
CA GLY A 69 -5.34 -17.84 -21.69
C GLY A 69 -4.10 -17.70 -22.55
N ASP A 70 -3.38 -18.81 -22.72
CA ASP A 70 -2.36 -18.95 -23.74
C ASP A 70 -3.07 -18.77 -25.09
N ASP A 71 -3.06 -17.54 -25.61
CA ASP A 71 -3.53 -17.24 -26.96
C ASP A 71 -2.62 -18.01 -27.90
N GLY A 72 -3.06 -19.23 -28.20
CA GLY A 72 -2.21 -20.33 -28.63
C GLY A 72 -1.15 -19.94 -29.63
N GLU A 73 0.05 -20.46 -29.39
CA GLU A 73 0.97 -20.88 -30.43
C GLU A 73 0.18 -21.73 -31.44
N GLY A 74 -0.46 -21.06 -32.39
CA GLY A 74 -0.92 -21.67 -33.62
C GLY A 74 0.33 -22.09 -34.36
N ASP A 75 0.60 -23.39 -34.35
CA ASP A 75 1.34 -24.09 -35.38
C ASP A 75 0.94 -23.48 -36.74
N ILE A 76 1.83 -22.66 -37.30
CA ILE A 76 1.84 -22.36 -38.73
C ILE A 76 2.97 -23.20 -39.33
N GLU A 77 2.55 -24.12 -40.21
CA GLU A 77 3.37 -25.11 -40.94
C GLU A 77 4.71 -24.61 -41.47
#